data_AF-A0A9C7LCA9-F1
#
_entry.id   AF-A0A9C7LCA9-F1
#
_cell.length_a   1.000
_cell.length_b   1.000
_cell.length_c   1.000
_cell.angle_alpha   90.00
_cell.angle_beta   90.00
_cell.angle_gamma   90.00
#
_symmetry.space_group_name_H-M   'P 1'
#
loop_
_entity.id
_entity.type
_entity.pdbx_description
1 polymer ?
#
loop_
_entity_poly.entity_id
_entity_poly.type
_entity_poly.pdbx_seq_one_letter_code
_entity_poly.pdbx_strand_id
1 'polypeptide(L)'
;MNRRAFTVGSLIPGSIIPQLTTPVSVNKESIPVSTPKKPIIIMQNKRIFEIKQVKGKLLDSALSQGKPIQYKCRKGTCGQCTVKVMEGVGLTNPNNLELKKLGNEIANGYRLACQADII
;
A
#
# COMPACT_ATOMS: atom_id res chain seq x y z
N MET A 1 28.71 64.68 -6.33
CA MET A 1 27.61 63.76 -5.98
C MET A 1 27.40 62.73 -7.10
N ASN A 2 27.84 61.49 -6.92
CA ASN A 2 27.70 60.42 -7.92
C ASN A 2 26.32 59.76 -7.81
N ARG A 3 25.46 59.95 -8.82
CA ARG A 3 24.15 59.30 -8.92
C ARG A 3 24.36 57.88 -9.44
N ARG A 4 24.30 56.90 -8.53
CA ARG A 4 24.24 55.49 -8.90
C ARG A 4 22.83 55.18 -9.40
N ALA A 5 22.72 54.80 -10.66
CA ALA A 5 21.48 54.29 -11.24
C ALA A 5 21.19 52.92 -10.61
N PHE A 6 20.17 52.87 -9.75
CA PHE A 6 19.65 51.62 -9.21
C PHE A 6 18.76 51.00 -10.28
N THR A 7 19.28 50.02 -11.02
CA THR A 7 18.48 49.20 -11.92
C THR A 7 17.55 48.34 -11.07
N VAL A 8 16.29 48.74 -10.97
CA VAL A 8 15.22 47.93 -10.38
C VAL A 8 15.05 46.68 -11.22
N GLY A 9 15.62 45.57 -10.74
CA GLY A 9 15.44 44.25 -11.34
C GLY A 9 13.96 43.89 -11.34
N SER A 10 13.43 43.60 -12.52
CA SER A 10 12.04 43.29 -12.78
C SER A 10 11.51 42.19 -11.84
N LEU A 11 10.37 42.50 -11.20
CA LEU A 11 9.53 41.54 -10.50
C LEU A 11 9.17 40.40 -11.46
N ILE A 12 9.52 39.16 -11.10
CA ILE A 12 9.05 37.95 -11.80
C ILE A 12 7.64 37.66 -11.27
N PRO A 13 6.56 37.78 -12.07
CA PRO A 13 5.25 37.34 -11.66
C PRO A 13 5.02 35.90 -12.11
N GLY A 14 4.59 35.04 -11.18
CA GLY A 14 3.85 33.83 -11.52
C GLY A 14 4.66 32.57 -11.74
N SER A 15 5.23 32.01 -10.67
CA SER A 15 5.34 30.55 -10.58
C SER A 15 4.09 30.03 -9.88
N ILE A 16 3.09 29.71 -10.72
CA ILE A 16 1.92 28.91 -10.38
C ILE A 16 2.44 27.61 -9.76
N ILE A 17 2.25 27.45 -8.45
CA ILE A 17 2.41 26.14 -7.81
C ILE A 17 1.17 25.33 -8.20
N PRO A 18 1.32 24.21 -8.92
CA PRO A 18 0.19 23.36 -9.23
C PRO A 18 -0.41 22.82 -7.93
N GLN A 19 -1.72 22.94 -7.84
CA GLN A 19 -2.56 22.47 -6.76
C GLN A 19 -2.15 21.06 -6.32
N LEU A 20 -1.90 20.91 -5.02
CA LEU A 20 -2.08 19.66 -4.31
C LEU A 20 -3.57 19.29 -4.37
N THR A 21 -3.99 18.71 -5.49
CA THR A 21 -5.27 18.02 -5.61
C THR A 21 -5.05 16.82 -6.50
N THR A 22 -4.85 15.67 -5.84
CA THR A 22 -5.23 14.33 -6.29
C THR A 22 -5.60 14.17 -7.77
N PRO A 23 -4.76 13.49 -8.57
CA PRO A 23 -5.23 12.66 -9.65
C PRO A 23 -5.30 11.21 -9.12
N VAL A 24 -6.49 10.62 -9.00
CA VAL A 24 -7.17 9.96 -10.11
C VAL A 24 -6.26 8.92 -10.78
N SER A 25 -6.63 7.66 -10.56
CA SER A 25 -6.61 6.58 -11.54
C SER A 25 -5.55 6.67 -12.65
N VAL A 26 -4.44 5.97 -12.48
CA VAL A 26 -3.53 5.64 -13.59
C VAL A 26 -3.55 4.13 -13.77
N ASN A 27 -4.27 3.74 -14.82
CA ASN A 27 -4.20 2.46 -15.50
C ASN A 27 -2.85 2.27 -16.19
N LYS A 28 -2.58 1.02 -16.60
CA LYS A 28 -1.42 0.46 -17.33
C LYS A 28 -0.33 -0.09 -16.41
N GLU A 29 0.22 -1.27 -16.62
CA GLU A 29 0.17 -2.18 -17.76
C GLU A 29 0.41 -3.59 -17.21
N SER A 30 -0.40 -4.51 -17.73
CA SER A 30 -0.36 -5.96 -17.59
C SER A 30 0.99 -6.59 -17.96
N ILE A 31 1.41 -7.59 -17.16
CA ILE A 31 2.07 -8.78 -17.70
C ILE A 31 1.32 -10.01 -17.14
N PRO A 32 0.90 -10.95 -17.99
CA PRO A 32 0.17 -12.14 -17.61
C PRO A 32 1.14 -13.18 -17.05
N VAL A 33 0.96 -13.55 -15.78
CA VAL A 33 1.55 -14.79 -15.28
C VAL A 33 0.40 -15.76 -15.04
N SER A 34 0.31 -16.66 -16.00
CA SER A 34 -0.53 -17.84 -16.09
C SER A 34 -0.51 -18.66 -14.81
N THR A 35 -1.63 -18.66 -14.10
CA THR A 35 -2.27 -19.84 -13.50
C THR A 35 -3.63 -19.40 -12.96
N PRO A 36 -4.69 -20.22 -13.09
CA PRO A 36 -6.02 -19.88 -12.58
C PRO A 36 -6.02 -20.03 -11.05
N LYS A 37 -5.34 -19.13 -10.36
CA LYS A 37 -5.45 -19.00 -8.89
C LYS A 37 -6.42 -17.86 -8.60
N LYS A 38 -7.44 -18.15 -7.78
CA LYS A 38 -8.49 -17.20 -7.41
C LYS A 38 -7.87 -15.94 -6.78
N PRO A 39 -8.45 -14.74 -6.96
CA PRO A 39 -7.97 -13.55 -6.29
C PRO A 39 -8.22 -13.63 -4.77
N ILE A 40 -7.37 -12.94 -3.99
CA ILE A 40 -7.56 -12.67 -2.57
C ILE A 40 -8.08 -11.24 -2.44
N ILE A 41 -9.22 -11.08 -1.78
CA ILE A 41 -9.82 -9.80 -1.46
C ILE A 41 -9.54 -9.48 0.01
N ILE A 42 -8.84 -8.38 0.24
CA ILE A 42 -8.55 -7.86 1.57
C ILE A 42 -9.09 -6.44 1.74
N MET A 43 -9.34 -6.05 2.99
CA MET A 43 -9.75 -4.72 3.37
C MET A 43 -8.76 -4.10 4.36
N GLN A 44 -8.32 -2.88 4.10
CA GLN A 44 -7.46 -2.10 4.98
C GLN A 44 -7.90 -0.63 4.98
N ASN A 45 -8.07 -0.03 6.16
CA ASN A 45 -8.47 1.38 6.30
C ASN A 45 -9.70 1.78 5.46
N LYS A 46 -10.73 0.92 5.45
CA LYS A 46 -11.96 1.07 4.66
C LYS A 46 -11.74 1.08 3.14
N ARG A 47 -10.58 0.63 2.66
CA ARG A 47 -10.30 0.38 1.24
C ARG A 47 -10.20 -1.11 1.00
N ILE A 48 -10.74 -1.56 -0.13
CA ILE A 48 -10.70 -2.96 -0.54
C ILE A 48 -9.63 -3.10 -1.62
N PHE A 49 -8.81 -4.13 -1.51
CA PHE A 49 -7.75 -4.45 -2.46
C PHE A 49 -7.90 -5.88 -2.91
N GLU A 50 -7.85 -6.08 -4.22
CA GLU A 50 -7.80 -7.39 -4.85
C GLU A 50 -6.35 -7.72 -5.19
N ILE A 51 -5.86 -8.86 -4.68
CA ILE A 51 -4.49 -9.32 -4.82
C ILE A 51 -4.52 -10.70 -5.48
N LYS A 52 -3.80 -10.86 -6.59
CA LYS A 52 -3.57 -12.16 -7.21
C LYS A 52 -2.74 -13.05 -6.28
N GLN A 53 -3.08 -14.33 -6.19
CA GLN A 53 -2.35 -15.32 -5.42
C GLN A 53 -0.99 -15.61 -6.06
N VAL A 54 0.03 -14.89 -5.61
CA VAL A 54 1.43 -15.11 -5.98
C VAL A 54 2.12 -15.72 -4.76
N LYS A 55 2.88 -16.81 -4.96
CA LYS A 55 3.62 -17.45 -3.86
C LYS A 55 4.54 -16.45 -3.18
N GLY A 56 4.56 -16.45 -1.85
CA GLY A 56 5.39 -15.58 -1.03
C GLY A 56 4.58 -14.74 -0.05
N LYS A 57 5.15 -13.62 0.41
CA LYS A 57 4.51 -12.74 1.39
C LYS A 57 3.32 -12.02 0.75
N LEU A 58 2.21 -11.92 1.48
CA LEU A 58 1.03 -11.17 1.06
C LEU A 58 1.36 -9.70 0.81
N LEU A 59 2.16 -9.09 1.70
CA LEU A 59 2.60 -7.71 1.55
C LEU A 59 3.39 -7.50 0.25
N ASP A 60 4.39 -8.35 -0.03
CA ASP A 60 5.21 -8.20 -1.23
C ASP A 60 4.37 -8.41 -2.50
N SER A 61 3.47 -9.40 -2.51
CA SER A 61 2.53 -9.62 -3.62
C SER A 61 1.63 -8.42 -3.89
N ALA A 62 1.16 -7.75 -2.84
CA ALA A 62 0.35 -6.54 -2.96
C ALA A 62 1.15 -5.36 -3.52
N LEU A 63 2.38 -5.15 -3.04
CA LEU A 63 3.26 -4.09 -3.52
C LEU A 63 3.67 -4.30 -4.98
N SER A 64 4.01 -5.53 -5.36
CA SER A 64 4.29 -5.88 -6.76
C SER A 64 3.09 -5.63 -7.69
N GLN A 65 1.86 -5.70 -7.17
CA GLN A 65 0.63 -5.40 -7.90
C GLN A 65 0.20 -3.93 -7.82
N GLY A 66 1.04 -3.06 -7.24
CA GLY A 66 0.75 -1.63 -7.10
C GLY A 66 -0.38 -1.33 -6.12
N LYS A 67 -0.71 -2.24 -5.19
CA LYS A 67 -1.72 -1.98 -4.15
C LYS A 67 -1.06 -1.19 -3.00
N PRO A 68 -1.53 0.03 -2.70
CA PRO A 68 -0.96 0.87 -1.65
C PRO A 68 -1.40 0.42 -0.26
N ILE A 69 -0.99 -0.78 0.15
CA ILE A 69 -1.16 -1.28 1.51
C ILE A 69 -0.28 -0.47 2.44
N GLN A 70 -0.80 -0.10 3.60
CA GLN A 70 -0.01 0.56 4.63
C GLN A 70 0.88 -0.45 5.33
N TYR A 71 2.18 -0.18 5.34
CA TYR A 71 3.18 -0.95 6.06
C TYR A 71 4.26 -0.01 6.59
N LYS A 72 4.99 -0.45 7.62
CA LYS A 72 6.09 0.32 8.21
C LYS A 72 7.29 -0.56 8.50
N CYS A 73 7.11 -1.58 9.34
CA CYS A 73 8.22 -2.34 9.89
C CYS A 73 8.59 -3.61 9.10
N ARG A 74 7.67 -4.20 8.32
CA ARG A 74 7.79 -5.52 7.66
C ARG A 74 8.14 -6.72 8.56
N LYS A 75 8.36 -6.50 9.86
CA LYS A 75 8.76 -7.51 10.87
C LYS A 75 7.59 -8.08 11.69
N GLY A 76 6.37 -7.58 11.50
CA GLY A 76 5.19 -8.04 12.26
C GLY A 76 5.06 -7.43 13.67
N THR A 77 5.91 -6.48 14.07
CA THR A 77 5.86 -5.87 15.42
C THR A 77 4.98 -4.62 15.50
N CYS A 78 4.88 -3.85 14.42
CA CYS A 78 4.19 -2.56 14.42
C CYS A 78 2.67 -2.65 14.26
N GLY A 79 2.13 -3.70 13.63
CA GLY A 79 0.69 -3.84 13.36
C GLY A 79 0.10 -2.86 12.33
N GLN A 80 0.93 -2.11 11.61
CA GLN A 80 0.45 -1.21 10.55
C GLN A 80 0.00 -1.98 9.29
N CYS A 81 0.59 -3.16 9.07
CA CYS A 81 0.26 -4.07 7.97
C CYS A 81 -1.01 -4.90 8.25
N THR A 82 -1.83 -4.53 9.23
CA THR A 82 -3.07 -5.24 9.58
C THR A 82 -4.09 -5.07 8.46
N VAL A 83 -4.60 -6.18 7.96
CA VAL A 83 -5.59 -6.27 6.90
C VAL A 83 -6.66 -7.27 7.31
N LYS A 84 -7.92 -7.01 6.94
CA LYS A 84 -9.00 -7.96 7.09
C LYS A 84 -9.13 -8.77 5.82
N VAL A 85 -9.02 -10.10 5.90
CA VAL A 85 -9.23 -10.98 4.76
C VAL A 85 -10.73 -11.21 4.62
N MET A 86 -11.32 -10.75 3.50
CA MET A 86 -12.73 -10.99 3.20
C MET A 86 -12.90 -12.27 2.39
N GLU A 87 -12.08 -12.43 1.36
CA GLU A 87 -12.06 -13.62 0.52
C GLU A 87 -10.62 -13.98 0.18
N GLY A 88 -10.27 -15.26 0.19
CA GLY A 88 -8.92 -15.69 -0.13
C GLY A 88 -8.63 -17.08 0.38
N VAL A 89 -8.52 -18.03 -0.56
CA VAL A 89 -8.09 -19.40 -0.27
C VAL A 89 -6.57 -19.49 -0.41
N GLY A 90 -5.85 -20.17 0.48
CA GLY A 90 -4.39 -20.31 0.34
C GLY A 90 -3.56 -19.25 1.05
N LEU A 91 -4.05 -18.72 2.16
CA LEU A 91 -3.22 -18.04 3.16
C LEU A 91 -2.76 -19.04 4.23
N THR A 92 -1.52 -18.89 4.69
CA THR A 92 -0.99 -19.67 5.81
C THR A 92 -1.76 -19.37 7.10
N ASN A 93 -1.77 -20.35 8.01
CA ASN A 93 -2.31 -20.19 9.37
C ASN A 93 -1.70 -18.99 10.12
N PRO A 94 -2.43 -18.41 11.10
CA PRO A 94 -1.94 -17.30 11.90
C PRO A 94 -0.67 -17.68 12.66
N ASN A 95 0.35 -16.84 12.55
CA ASN A 95 1.62 -17.02 13.25
C ASN A 95 1.50 -16.53 14.70
N ASN A 96 2.37 -17.02 15.59
CA ASN A 96 2.43 -16.60 16.99
C ASN A 96 2.62 -15.08 17.17
N LEU A 97 3.33 -14.42 16.25
CA LEU A 97 3.49 -12.96 16.26
C LEU A 97 2.18 -12.22 15.99
N GLU A 98 1.36 -12.75 15.08
CA GLU A 98 0.04 -12.20 14.81
C GLU A 98 -0.84 -12.39 16.03
N LEU A 99 -0.86 -13.58 16.62
CA LEU A 99 -1.61 -13.88 17.84
C LEU A 99 -1.24 -12.94 18.98
N LYS A 100 0.06 -12.68 19.18
CA LYS A 100 0.52 -11.71 20.18
C LYS A 100 0.07 -10.28 19.90
N LYS A 101 -0.04 -9.88 18.63
CA LYS A 101 -0.31 -8.48 18.26
C LYS A 101 -1.80 -8.17 18.10
N LEU A 102 -2.55 -9.09 17.49
CA LEU A 102 -3.98 -8.97 17.19
C LEU A 102 -4.86 -9.69 18.21
N GLY A 103 -4.34 -10.72 18.89
CA GLY A 103 -5.11 -11.52 19.84
C GLY A 103 -6.44 -12.00 19.24
N ASN A 104 -7.53 -11.48 19.79
CA ASN A 104 -8.90 -11.83 19.41
C ASN A 104 -9.32 -11.30 18.03
N GLU A 105 -8.62 -10.32 17.46
CA GLU A 105 -8.96 -9.78 16.13
C GLU A 105 -8.71 -10.82 15.02
N ILE A 106 -7.84 -11.81 15.25
CA ILE A 106 -7.61 -12.90 14.29
C ILE A 106 -8.90 -13.70 14.04
N ALA A 107 -9.72 -13.90 15.08
CA ALA A 107 -11.01 -14.58 14.93
C ALA A 107 -11.99 -13.79 14.05
N ASN A 108 -11.81 -12.47 13.95
CA ASN A 108 -12.59 -11.58 13.08
C ASN A 108 -12.04 -11.51 11.64
N GLY A 109 -11.05 -12.36 11.30
CA GLY A 109 -10.43 -12.40 9.98
C GLY A 109 -9.34 -11.35 9.76
N TYR A 110 -8.85 -10.71 10.82
CA TYR A 110 -7.72 -9.79 10.72
C TYR A 110 -6.39 -10.55 10.73
N ARG A 111 -5.49 -10.14 9.84
CA ARG A 111 -4.17 -10.75 9.62
C ARG A 111 -3.11 -9.67 9.41
N LEU A 112 -1.85 -9.98 9.72
CA LEU A 112 -0.73 -9.12 9.37
C LEU A 112 -0.24 -9.49 7.96
N ALA A 113 -0.46 -8.62 6.98
CA ALA A 113 -0.02 -8.88 5.60
C ALA A 113 1.49 -9.12 5.48
N CYS A 114 2.29 -8.60 6.42
CA CYS A 114 3.74 -8.79 6.46
C CYS A 114 4.20 -10.12 7.06
N GLN A 115 3.31 -10.88 7.71
CA GLN A 115 3.58 -12.22 8.24
C GLN A 115 2.77 -13.31 7.52
N ALA A 116 1.67 -12.94 6.87
CA ALA A 116 0.88 -13.83 6.06
C ALA A 116 1.64 -14.20 4.77
N ASP A 117 1.80 -15.50 4.56
CA ASP A 117 2.30 -16.08 3.31
C ASP A 117 1.14 -16.67 2.50
N ILE A 118 1.29 -16.62 1.18
CA ILE A 118 0.40 -17.24 0.19
C ILE A 118 1.03 -18.54 -0.28
N ILE A 119 0.27 -19.64 -0.24
CA ILE A 119 0.70 -21.01 -0.63
C ILE A 119 0.31 -21.40 -2.06
#